data_AF-A0AAN6J4Q9-F1
#
_entry.id   AF-A0AAN6J4Q9-F1
#
_cell.length_a   1.000
_cell.length_b   1.000
_cell.length_c   1.000
_cell.angle_alpha   90.00
_cell.angle_beta   90.00
_cell.angle_gamma   90.00
#
_symmetry.space_group_name_H-M   'P 1'
#
loop_
_entity.id
_entity.type
_entity.pdbx_description
1 polymer ?
#
loop_
_entity_poly.entity_id
_entity_poly.type
_entity_poly.pdbx_seq_one_letter_code
_entity_poly.pdbx_strand_id
1 'polypeptide(L)'
;MSGLDETAPEYEAVVVGAGPAGVTCVGNLLERKVAPILWVDDGFDGGRMNRKYREVPSNTKVSLFINFATAVAPFRKIVSGIPSRDRWEEPSESDGAVLGGEKPDRLQALRSMDPDEGCQLSYASDMILMLTEGLRHDPGVTTRKGRVMTADFDDATEKWSVSLRSEDQTDEGFKSAQAKRLVLCTGSSPTEIPLPGNVVDLPHLDLDTCLSPTYLKRKLTPLGPTTVSVIGASHSAILVLRNLYNLARLDKPDLKVRWLTRHALRYAEFMDGWILRDNTGLKGEAATWAKNNLEPESFKTSDVSKYIDAISYEKGQEKTSFEQHLPGSNFVIQAIGYTRDPIPSLNTSAAKDITPYFEHDKGTFRYVQQSKSGLVGDLVTLPHVYGAGIAWPERVTDPYGNVELAVGFGKFQRAVKRWCPDWN
;
A
#
# COMPACT_ATOMS: atom_id res chain seq x y z
N MET A 1 26.04 23.40 -35.00
CA MET A 1 26.11 21.93 -35.18
C MET A 1 24.86 21.37 -34.54
N SER A 2 24.06 20.70 -35.38
CA SER A 2 22.72 20.18 -35.11
C SER A 2 22.70 19.21 -33.93
N GLY A 3 22.05 19.61 -32.83
CA GLY A 3 21.61 18.65 -31.83
C GLY A 3 20.57 17.76 -32.49
N LEU A 4 20.92 16.50 -32.73
CA LEU A 4 19.96 15.48 -33.12
C LEU A 4 18.89 15.45 -32.03
N ASP A 5 17.65 15.66 -32.45
CA ASP A 5 16.45 15.48 -31.66
C ASP A 5 16.42 13.99 -31.26
N GLU A 6 17.02 13.66 -30.11
CA GLU A 6 17.02 12.28 -29.59
C GLU A 6 15.56 11.92 -29.30
N THR A 7 14.99 11.10 -30.18
CA THR A 7 13.65 10.54 -30.01
C THR A 7 13.58 9.87 -28.65
N ALA A 8 12.57 10.24 -27.84
CA ALA A 8 12.40 9.69 -26.52
C ALA A 8 12.38 8.14 -26.56
N PRO A 9 13.05 7.46 -25.62
CA PRO A 9 13.14 6.00 -25.64
C PRO A 9 11.76 5.36 -25.53
N GLU A 10 11.53 4.33 -26.34
CA GLU A 10 10.25 3.61 -26.39
C GLU A 10 10.24 2.35 -25.50
N TYR A 11 9.12 2.11 -24.84
CA TYR A 11 8.86 0.97 -23.97
C TYR A 11 7.50 0.32 -24.28
N GLU A 12 7.35 -0.96 -23.94
CA GLU A 12 6.04 -1.61 -23.98
C GLU A 12 5.16 -1.20 -22.80
N ALA A 13 5.78 -0.84 -21.67
CA ALA A 13 5.08 -0.36 -20.49
C ALA A 13 5.93 0.60 -19.64
N VAL A 14 5.27 1.56 -19.01
CA VAL A 14 5.79 2.31 -17.87
C VAL A 14 5.04 1.85 -16.61
N VAL A 15 5.77 1.44 -15.57
CA VAL A 15 5.20 1.13 -14.25
C VAL A 15 5.64 2.19 -13.26
N VAL A 16 4.69 2.81 -12.57
CA VAL A 16 4.94 3.90 -11.60
C VAL A 16 4.74 3.40 -10.17
N GLY A 17 5.83 3.32 -9.42
CA GLY A 17 5.89 2.84 -8.04
C GLY A 17 6.56 1.46 -7.92
N ALA A 18 7.41 1.27 -6.91
CA ALA A 18 8.11 0.03 -6.59
C ALA A 18 7.74 -0.54 -5.21
N GLY A 19 6.56 -0.14 -4.68
CA GLY A 19 5.92 -0.87 -3.59
C GLY A 19 5.40 -2.26 -4.03
N PRO A 20 4.73 -3.02 -3.14
CA PRO A 20 4.27 -4.38 -3.43
C PRO A 20 3.46 -4.52 -4.74
N ALA A 21 2.61 -3.53 -5.06
CA ALA A 21 1.83 -3.53 -6.29
C ALA A 21 2.67 -3.27 -7.54
N GLY A 22 3.69 -2.40 -7.45
CA GLY A 22 4.63 -2.15 -8.53
C GLY A 22 5.42 -3.42 -8.90
N VAL A 23 5.99 -4.06 -7.89
CA VAL A 23 6.68 -5.36 -8.01
C VAL A 23 5.76 -6.39 -8.66
N THR A 24 4.52 -6.49 -8.18
CA THR A 24 3.48 -7.37 -8.75
C THR A 24 3.29 -7.12 -10.24
N CYS A 25 3.09 -5.86 -10.65
CA CYS A 25 2.85 -5.51 -12.05
C CYS A 25 4.04 -5.83 -12.94
N VAL A 26 5.26 -5.48 -12.54
CA VAL A 26 6.48 -5.80 -13.30
C VAL A 26 6.63 -7.31 -13.47
N GLY A 27 6.47 -8.09 -12.40
CA GLY A 27 6.55 -9.55 -12.48
C GLY A 27 5.53 -10.17 -13.43
N ASN A 28 4.27 -9.72 -13.38
CA ASN A 28 3.22 -10.25 -14.28
C ASN A 28 3.37 -9.77 -15.73
N LEU A 29 3.90 -8.57 -15.97
CA LEU A 29 4.20 -8.10 -17.32
C LEU A 29 5.34 -8.92 -17.94
N LEU A 30 6.41 -9.18 -17.18
CA LEU A 30 7.50 -10.06 -17.62
C LEU A 30 7.03 -11.49 -17.86
N GLU A 31 6.17 -12.07 -17.00
CA GLU A 31 5.54 -13.38 -17.23
C GLU A 31 4.87 -13.46 -18.61
N ARG A 32 4.22 -12.37 -19.02
CA ARG A 32 3.54 -12.24 -20.31
C ARG A 32 4.46 -11.79 -21.45
N LYS A 33 5.77 -11.72 -21.23
CA LYS A 33 6.78 -11.27 -22.19
C LYS A 33 6.56 -9.83 -22.69
N VAL A 34 5.95 -8.98 -21.85
CA VAL A 34 5.80 -7.55 -22.13
C VAL A 34 7.07 -6.82 -21.70
N ALA A 35 7.93 -6.47 -22.66
CA ALA A 35 9.21 -5.78 -22.46
C ALA A 35 9.58 -4.99 -23.74
N PRO A 36 10.35 -3.89 -23.65
CA PRO A 36 11.02 -3.38 -22.45
C PRO A 36 10.06 -2.60 -21.52
N ILE A 37 10.32 -2.64 -20.22
CA ILE A 37 9.55 -1.95 -19.17
C ILE A 37 10.39 -0.81 -18.61
N LEU A 38 9.84 0.40 -18.59
CA LEU A 38 10.37 1.50 -17.78
C LEU A 38 9.71 1.45 -16.39
N TRP A 39 10.47 1.10 -15.37
CA TRP A 39 10.00 1.09 -14.00
C TRP A 39 10.50 2.34 -13.27
N VAL A 40 9.59 3.15 -12.75
CA VAL A 40 9.90 4.44 -12.11
C VAL A 40 9.44 4.42 -10.66
N ASP A 41 10.33 4.75 -9.73
CA ASP A 41 10.01 4.86 -8.31
C ASP A 41 10.93 5.89 -7.64
N ASP A 42 10.51 6.47 -6.52
CA ASP A 42 11.32 7.47 -5.82
C ASP A 42 12.50 6.84 -5.03
N GLY A 43 12.45 5.56 -4.69
CA GLY A 43 13.50 4.95 -3.85
C GLY A 43 13.90 3.50 -4.16
N PHE A 44 13.09 2.73 -4.88
CA PHE A 44 13.22 1.28 -5.07
C PHE A 44 13.41 0.51 -3.76
N ASP A 45 12.85 1.02 -2.66
CA ASP A 45 13.06 0.52 -1.32
C ASP A 45 11.83 -0.21 -0.77
N GLY A 46 10.91 -0.65 -1.62
CA GLY A 46 9.66 -1.32 -1.21
C GLY A 46 8.58 -0.37 -0.70
N GLY A 47 8.77 0.94 -0.84
CA GLY A 47 7.79 1.97 -0.56
C GLY A 47 7.46 2.12 0.93
N ARG A 48 6.28 2.70 1.22
CA ARG A 48 5.88 3.06 2.60
C ARG A 48 5.94 1.88 3.58
N MET A 49 5.65 0.65 3.12
CA MET A 49 5.70 -0.53 3.98
C MET A 49 7.09 -0.75 4.58
N ASN A 50 8.14 -0.73 3.76
CA ASN A 50 9.51 -0.86 4.25
C ASN A 50 9.98 0.38 5.02
N ARG A 51 9.61 1.58 4.56
CA ARG A 51 10.04 2.84 5.21
C ARG A 51 9.44 3.03 6.61
N LYS A 52 8.21 2.53 6.85
CA LYS A 52 7.39 2.95 8.00
C LYS A 52 6.82 1.81 8.84
N TYR A 53 6.65 0.61 8.28
CA TYR A 53 5.85 -0.45 8.91
C TYR A 53 6.65 -1.69 9.31
N ARG A 54 7.98 -1.65 9.33
CA ARG A 54 8.80 -2.84 9.66
C ARG A 54 8.50 -3.46 11.04
N GLU A 55 8.17 -2.65 12.04
CA GLU A 55 7.81 -3.12 13.40
C GLU A 55 6.32 -3.50 13.56
N VAL A 56 5.50 -3.35 12.50
CA VAL A 56 4.07 -3.65 12.55
C VAL A 56 3.86 -5.16 12.42
N PRO A 57 3.09 -5.80 13.32
CA PRO A 57 2.68 -7.19 13.12
C PRO A 57 1.72 -7.28 11.93
N SER A 58 1.95 -8.25 11.06
CA SER A 58 1.08 -8.48 9.92
C SER A 58 -0.23 -9.15 10.35
N ASN A 59 -1.29 -8.79 9.65
CA ASN A 59 -2.57 -9.52 9.65
C ASN A 59 -2.65 -10.56 8.53
N THR A 60 -1.55 -10.73 7.78
CA THR A 60 -1.40 -11.64 6.65
C THR A 60 -0.54 -12.80 7.10
N LYS A 61 -0.99 -14.02 6.82
CA LYS A 61 -0.24 -15.24 7.18
C LYS A 61 1.08 -15.33 6.42
N VAL A 62 2.10 -15.91 7.05
CA VAL A 62 3.43 -16.15 6.44
C VAL A 62 3.32 -16.89 5.11
N SER A 63 2.50 -17.94 5.03
CA SER A 63 2.24 -18.69 3.79
C SER A 63 1.79 -17.80 2.62
N LEU A 64 1.02 -16.75 2.87
CA LEU A 64 0.56 -15.83 1.83
C LEU A 64 1.67 -14.93 1.29
N PHE A 65 2.68 -14.60 2.11
CA PHE A 65 3.89 -13.92 1.63
C PHE A 65 4.75 -14.86 0.76
N ILE A 66 4.92 -16.11 1.17
CA ILE A 66 5.64 -17.12 0.37
C ILE A 66 4.93 -17.35 -0.98
N ASN A 67 3.61 -17.50 -0.97
CA ASN A 67 2.80 -17.64 -2.19
C ASN A 67 2.92 -16.42 -3.10
N PHE A 68 2.98 -15.21 -2.54
CA PHE A 68 3.23 -13.99 -3.30
C PHE A 68 4.58 -14.04 -4.01
N ALA A 69 5.66 -14.35 -3.29
CA ALA A 69 7.02 -14.37 -3.83
C ALA A 69 7.31 -15.51 -4.81
N THR A 70 6.39 -16.46 -4.97
CA THR A 70 6.52 -17.60 -5.90
C THR A 70 5.45 -17.58 -7.00
N ALA A 71 4.62 -16.53 -7.04
CA ALA A 71 3.43 -16.50 -7.87
C ALA A 71 3.71 -16.51 -9.38
N VAL A 72 4.83 -15.94 -9.84
CA VAL A 72 5.18 -15.81 -11.28
C VAL A 72 6.62 -16.28 -11.50
N ALA A 73 6.93 -16.74 -12.71
CA ALA A 73 8.23 -17.26 -13.10
C ALA A 73 9.38 -16.27 -12.82
N PRO A 74 9.28 -14.95 -13.11
CA PRO A 74 10.31 -13.99 -12.73
C PRO A 74 10.61 -14.02 -11.23
N PHE A 75 9.60 -14.14 -10.36
CA PHE A 75 9.83 -14.19 -8.92
C PHE A 75 10.45 -15.51 -8.48
N ARG A 76 9.97 -16.65 -9.02
CA ARG A 76 10.55 -17.98 -8.74
C ARG A 76 12.04 -18.03 -9.08
N LYS A 77 12.45 -17.45 -10.23
CA LYS A 77 13.86 -17.34 -10.64
C LYS A 77 14.69 -16.52 -9.65
N ILE A 78 14.15 -15.43 -9.13
CA ILE A 78 14.84 -14.59 -8.14
C ILE A 78 14.98 -15.34 -6.80
N VAL A 79 13.91 -16.01 -6.37
CA VAL A 79 13.87 -16.77 -5.11
C VAL A 79 14.83 -17.95 -5.13
N SER A 80 14.89 -18.72 -6.23
CA SER A 80 15.76 -19.91 -6.33
C SER A 80 17.24 -19.57 -6.39
N GLY A 81 17.60 -18.35 -6.79
CA GLY A 81 19.01 -17.92 -6.91
C GLY A 81 19.80 -18.69 -7.97
N ILE A 82 19.12 -19.49 -8.81
CA ILE A 82 19.72 -20.21 -9.94
C ILE A 82 19.66 -19.28 -11.16
N PRO A 83 20.81 -18.95 -11.79
CA PRO A 83 20.80 -18.25 -13.05
C PRO A 83 20.16 -19.15 -14.11
N SER A 84 18.91 -18.87 -14.49
CA SER A 84 18.37 -19.47 -15.73
C SER A 84 19.21 -18.96 -16.91
N ARG A 85 19.62 -19.90 -17.77
CA ARG A 85 20.54 -19.65 -18.90
C ARG A 85 19.83 -18.93 -20.05
N ASP A 86 18.50 -18.94 -20.06
CA ASP A 86 17.64 -18.15 -20.95
C ASP A 86 16.83 -17.09 -20.14
N ARG A 87 16.42 -16.00 -20.79
CA ARG A 87 15.47 -15.03 -20.21
C ARG A 87 14.09 -15.66 -20.01
N TRP A 88 13.69 -16.59 -20.88
CA TRP A 88 12.32 -17.11 -21.00
C TRP A 88 12.13 -18.59 -20.68
N GLU A 89 13.18 -19.31 -20.28
CA GLU A 89 13.01 -20.68 -19.77
C GLU A 89 12.20 -20.64 -18.48
N GLU A 90 11.06 -21.35 -18.46
CA GLU A 90 10.20 -21.43 -17.29
C GLU A 90 10.93 -22.14 -16.14
N PRO A 91 11.04 -21.50 -14.97
CA PRO A 91 11.35 -22.22 -13.74
C PRO A 91 10.20 -23.21 -13.48
N SER A 92 10.57 -24.48 -13.31
CA SER A 92 9.69 -25.56 -12.84
C SER A 92 8.92 -25.15 -11.58
N GLU A 93 7.80 -25.82 -11.28
CA GLU A 93 7.09 -25.60 -10.01
C GLU A 93 7.96 -25.89 -8.77
N SER A 94 9.06 -26.64 -8.94
CA SER A 94 10.05 -26.86 -7.89
C SER A 94 11.06 -25.72 -7.71
N ASP A 95 11.12 -24.76 -8.64
CA ASP A 95 11.92 -23.55 -8.51
C ASP A 95 11.28 -22.61 -7.49
N GLY A 96 11.85 -22.60 -6.29
CA GLY A 96 11.22 -22.00 -5.12
C GLY A 96 10.80 -23.02 -4.06
N ALA A 97 11.08 -24.31 -4.22
CA ALA A 97 11.18 -25.22 -3.09
C ALA A 97 12.44 -24.91 -2.25
N VAL A 98 12.53 -25.44 -1.03
CA VAL A 98 13.79 -25.36 -0.26
C VAL A 98 14.83 -26.18 -1.04
N LEU A 99 15.82 -25.51 -1.64
CA LEU A 99 16.93 -26.20 -2.27
C LEU A 99 17.73 -26.89 -1.16
N GLY A 100 17.71 -28.21 -1.12
CA GLY A 100 18.68 -28.99 -0.34
C GLY A 100 20.06 -28.82 -0.96
N GLY A 101 20.79 -27.79 -0.54
CA GLY A 101 22.14 -27.46 -1.04
C GLY A 101 22.71 -26.18 -0.43
N GLU A 102 24.01 -25.95 -0.59
CA GLU A 102 24.80 -24.88 0.05
C GLU A 102 24.42 -23.44 -0.33
N LYS A 103 23.45 -23.22 -1.22
CA LYS A 103 22.97 -21.87 -1.58
C LYS A 103 21.71 -21.53 -0.78
N PRO A 104 21.72 -20.45 0.03
CA PRO A 104 20.57 -20.10 0.84
C PRO A 104 19.41 -19.60 -0.04
N ASP A 105 18.28 -20.29 0.04
CA ASP A 105 16.99 -19.82 -0.45
C ASP A 105 16.68 -18.43 0.15
N ARG A 106 16.38 -17.45 -0.71
CA ARG A 106 16.20 -16.06 -0.28
C ARG A 106 14.94 -15.84 0.56
N LEU A 107 14.05 -16.83 0.67
CA LEU A 107 12.88 -16.83 1.55
C LEU A 107 13.07 -17.61 2.85
N GLN A 108 14.29 -18.10 3.16
CA GLN A 108 14.54 -18.97 4.31
C GLN A 108 13.96 -18.44 5.63
N ALA A 109 14.09 -17.13 5.90
CA ALA A 109 13.53 -16.52 7.11
C ALA A 109 12.00 -16.74 7.21
N LEU A 110 11.25 -16.43 6.14
CA LEU A 110 9.81 -16.66 6.10
C LEU A 110 9.46 -18.15 6.18
N ARG A 111 10.22 -19.03 5.50
CA ARG A 111 9.96 -20.48 5.52
C ARG A 111 10.26 -21.16 6.87
N SER A 112 11.06 -20.51 7.71
CA SER A 112 11.37 -21.00 9.06
C SER A 112 10.30 -20.67 10.11
N MET A 113 9.30 -19.87 9.75
CA MET A 113 8.20 -19.46 10.64
C MET A 113 6.97 -20.37 10.46
N ASP A 114 6.03 -20.26 11.41
CA ASP A 114 4.73 -20.91 11.26
C ASP A 114 3.98 -20.32 10.06
N PRO A 115 3.61 -21.14 9.05
CA PRO A 115 2.93 -20.67 7.84
C PRO A 115 1.52 -20.13 8.08
N ASP A 116 0.89 -20.47 9.21
CA ASP A 116 -0.48 -20.11 9.56
C ASP A 116 -0.60 -18.90 10.49
N GLU A 117 0.52 -18.40 11.01
CA GLU A 117 0.58 -17.19 11.82
C GLU A 117 1.00 -15.96 11.01
N GLY A 118 0.82 -14.77 11.61
CA GLY A 118 1.39 -13.53 11.09
C GLY A 118 2.84 -13.36 11.56
N CYS A 119 3.62 -12.56 10.84
CA CYS A 119 4.98 -12.15 11.22
C CYS A 119 5.10 -10.62 11.33
N GLN A 120 6.25 -10.09 11.78
CA GLN A 120 6.53 -8.66 11.59
C GLN A 120 6.64 -8.33 10.10
N LEU A 121 6.15 -7.17 9.68
CA LEU A 121 6.21 -6.74 8.28
C LEU A 121 7.63 -6.42 7.79
N SER A 122 8.63 -6.40 8.67
CA SER A 122 10.06 -6.42 8.30
C SER A 122 10.39 -7.56 7.34
N TYR A 123 9.89 -8.77 7.58
CA TYR A 123 10.13 -9.93 6.72
C TYR A 123 9.46 -9.81 5.34
N ALA A 124 8.23 -9.28 5.29
CA ALA A 124 7.55 -8.98 4.02
C ALA A 124 8.26 -7.85 3.26
N SER A 125 8.84 -6.89 3.98
CA SER A 125 9.65 -5.81 3.40
C SER A 125 10.94 -6.34 2.79
N ASP A 126 11.65 -7.23 3.48
CA ASP A 126 12.87 -7.86 2.98
C ASP A 126 12.60 -8.73 1.75
N MET A 127 11.47 -9.45 1.75
CA MET A 127 10.99 -10.18 0.57
C MET A 127 10.75 -9.24 -0.62
N ILE A 128 10.11 -8.09 -0.42
CA ILE A 128 9.89 -7.12 -1.51
C ILE A 128 11.20 -6.52 -2.01
N LEU A 129 12.11 -6.14 -1.12
CA LEU A 129 13.42 -5.62 -1.50
C LEU A 129 14.20 -6.63 -2.35
N MET A 130 14.16 -7.90 -1.95
CA MET A 130 14.79 -8.99 -2.68
C MET A 130 14.20 -9.17 -4.08
N LEU A 131 12.87 -9.12 -4.23
CA LEU A 131 12.20 -9.21 -5.54
C LEU A 131 12.49 -7.97 -6.39
N THR A 132 12.41 -6.77 -5.82
CA THR A 132 12.75 -5.51 -6.50
C THR A 132 14.16 -5.57 -7.06
N GLU A 133 15.14 -5.97 -6.24
CA GLU A 133 16.53 -6.05 -6.69
C GLU A 133 16.73 -7.10 -7.78
N GLY A 134 16.06 -8.25 -7.69
CA GLY A 134 16.10 -9.27 -8.74
C GLY A 134 15.53 -8.77 -10.07
N LEU A 135 14.40 -8.06 -10.04
CA LEU A 135 13.75 -7.51 -11.24
C LEU A 135 14.56 -6.37 -11.87
N ARG A 136 15.28 -5.58 -11.07
CA ARG A 136 16.18 -4.52 -11.56
C ARG A 136 17.33 -5.06 -12.43
N HIS A 137 17.70 -6.32 -12.22
CA HIS A 137 18.71 -7.00 -13.04
C HIS A 137 18.12 -7.71 -14.26
N ASP A 138 16.79 -7.70 -14.45
CA ASP A 138 16.19 -8.27 -15.64
C ASP A 138 16.49 -7.38 -16.86
N PRO A 139 17.05 -7.92 -17.94
CA PRO A 139 17.40 -7.13 -19.13
C PRO A 139 16.20 -6.61 -19.92
N GLY A 140 14.96 -6.96 -19.53
CA GLY A 140 13.73 -6.35 -20.01
C GLY A 140 13.25 -5.15 -19.18
N VAL A 141 13.96 -4.78 -18.11
CA VAL A 141 13.56 -3.72 -17.18
C VAL A 141 14.62 -2.63 -17.13
N THR A 142 14.21 -1.40 -17.44
CA THR A 142 15.00 -0.19 -17.17
C THR A 142 14.42 0.51 -15.96
N THR A 143 15.23 0.76 -14.93
CA THR A 143 14.77 1.49 -13.74
C THR A 143 15.23 2.94 -13.75
N ARG A 144 14.34 3.84 -13.34
CA ARG A 144 14.66 5.25 -13.12
C ARG A 144 14.18 5.71 -11.76
N LYS A 145 15.10 6.27 -10.97
CA LYS A 145 14.77 6.89 -9.69
C LYS A 145 14.16 8.26 -9.95
N GLY A 146 12.93 8.49 -9.50
CA GLY A 146 12.26 9.77 -9.69
C GLY A 146 10.74 9.64 -9.65
N ARG A 147 10.09 10.68 -10.14
CA ARG A 147 8.62 10.75 -10.22
C ARG A 147 8.17 11.03 -11.63
N VAL A 148 7.18 10.28 -12.08
CA VAL A 148 6.45 10.61 -13.31
C VAL A 148 5.56 11.81 -13.00
N MET A 149 5.69 12.88 -13.79
CA MET A 149 5.01 14.15 -13.53
C MET A 149 3.78 14.30 -14.43
N THR A 150 3.94 14.03 -15.73
CA THR A 150 2.85 14.05 -16.71
C THR A 150 2.89 12.80 -17.58
N ALA A 151 1.74 12.42 -18.10
CA ALA A 151 1.59 11.46 -19.18
C ALA A 151 0.62 12.04 -20.21
N ASP A 152 1.06 12.15 -21.45
CA ASP A 152 0.30 12.71 -22.56
C ASP A 152 0.09 11.61 -23.62
N PHE A 153 -1.17 11.23 -23.85
CA PHE A 153 -1.55 10.23 -24.84
C PHE A 153 -1.61 10.85 -26.24
N ASP A 154 -0.98 10.17 -27.20
CA ASP A 154 -1.03 10.49 -28.61
C ASP A 154 -1.92 9.47 -29.34
N ASP A 155 -3.07 9.94 -29.84
CA ASP A 155 -4.05 9.11 -30.54
C ASP A 155 -3.52 8.57 -31.88
N ALA A 156 -2.53 9.22 -32.50
CA ALA A 156 -2.00 8.77 -33.79
C ALA A 156 -1.06 7.56 -33.63
N THR A 157 -0.33 7.51 -32.51
CA THR A 157 0.63 6.44 -32.22
C THR A 157 0.11 5.42 -31.21
N GLU A 158 -1.00 5.70 -30.55
CA GLU A 158 -1.58 4.93 -29.43
C GLU A 158 -0.56 4.72 -28.29
N LYS A 159 0.25 5.75 -28.01
CA LYS A 159 1.29 5.73 -26.97
C LYS A 159 1.17 6.91 -26.01
N TRP A 160 1.59 6.67 -24.78
CA TRP A 160 1.81 7.68 -23.75
C TRP A 160 3.22 8.22 -23.84
N SER A 161 3.36 9.54 -23.92
CA SER A 161 4.62 10.25 -23.65
C SER A 161 4.64 10.65 -22.17
N VAL A 162 5.58 10.11 -21.40
CA VAL A 162 5.71 10.38 -19.96
C VAL A 162 6.87 11.33 -19.70
N SER A 163 6.69 12.30 -18.80
CA SER A 163 7.76 13.16 -18.30
C SER A 163 8.19 12.73 -16.90
N LEU A 164 9.51 12.75 -16.66
CA LEU A 164 10.09 12.33 -15.39
C LEU A 164 10.82 13.51 -14.74
N ARG A 165 10.68 13.62 -13.42
CA ARG A 165 11.55 14.43 -12.59
C ARG A 165 12.50 13.49 -11.84
N SER A 166 13.77 13.52 -12.25
CA SER A 166 14.84 12.82 -11.53
C SER A 166 15.02 13.44 -10.15
N GLU A 167 15.28 12.60 -9.15
CA GLU A 167 15.76 13.05 -7.84
C GLU A 167 17.29 13.23 -7.82
N ASP A 168 18.00 12.61 -8.76
CA ASP A 168 19.44 12.72 -8.90
C ASP A 168 19.76 13.86 -9.88
N GLN A 169 20.19 15.01 -9.33
CA GLN A 169 20.49 16.23 -10.10
C GLN A 169 21.62 16.06 -11.13
N THR A 170 22.35 14.94 -11.10
CA THR A 170 23.41 14.60 -12.05
C THR A 170 22.92 13.79 -13.26
N ASP A 171 21.69 13.26 -13.24
CA ASP A 171 21.10 12.51 -14.36
C ASP A 171 20.29 13.46 -15.27
N GLU A 172 20.98 14.40 -15.92
CA GLU A 172 20.36 15.40 -16.81
C GLU A 172 19.83 14.80 -18.14
N GLY A 173 20.16 13.53 -18.43
CA GLY A 173 19.91 12.90 -19.73
C GLY A 173 18.50 12.33 -19.91
N PHE A 174 17.89 11.77 -18.87
CA PHE A 174 16.60 11.07 -19.00
C PHE A 174 15.42 11.92 -18.52
N LYS A 175 14.75 12.62 -19.44
CA LYS A 175 13.62 13.52 -19.13
C LYS A 175 12.25 12.97 -19.49
N SER A 176 12.20 12.07 -20.46
CA SER A 176 10.94 11.52 -20.97
C SER A 176 11.13 10.13 -21.56
N ALA A 177 10.01 9.44 -21.75
CA ALA A 177 9.93 8.17 -22.47
C ALA A 177 8.56 8.04 -23.14
N GLN A 178 8.45 7.14 -24.11
CA GLN A 178 7.17 6.74 -24.70
C GLN A 178 6.84 5.31 -24.32
N ALA A 179 5.57 5.00 -24.07
CA ALA A 179 5.13 3.64 -23.86
C ALA A 179 3.69 3.39 -24.30
N LYS A 180 3.38 2.17 -24.72
CA LYS A 180 2.00 1.76 -25.00
C LYS A 180 1.16 1.76 -23.72
N ARG A 181 1.69 1.18 -22.64
CA ARG A 181 0.97 0.99 -21.37
C ARG A 181 1.50 1.89 -20.27
N LEU A 182 0.60 2.48 -19.48
CA LEU A 182 0.93 3.18 -18.25
C LEU A 182 0.27 2.49 -17.06
N VAL A 183 1.07 1.94 -16.13
CA VAL A 183 0.56 1.22 -14.95
C VAL A 183 0.85 2.04 -13.69
N LEU A 184 -0.20 2.49 -13.02
CA LEU A 184 -0.14 3.32 -11.82
C LEU A 184 -0.19 2.44 -10.57
N CYS A 185 0.91 2.39 -9.83
CA CYS A 185 1.06 1.69 -8.55
C CYS A 185 1.55 2.65 -7.45
N THR A 186 0.97 3.86 -7.40
CA THR A 186 1.49 5.01 -6.65
C THR A 186 1.36 4.90 -5.12
N GLY A 187 0.58 3.95 -4.61
CA GLY A 187 0.41 3.75 -3.18
C GLY A 187 -0.58 4.73 -2.52
N SER A 188 -0.57 4.70 -1.19
CA SER A 188 -1.45 5.52 -0.35
C SER A 188 -0.73 5.88 0.94
N SER A 189 -1.16 6.98 1.54
CA SER A 189 -0.67 7.53 2.80
C SER A 189 -1.80 7.62 3.84
N PRO A 190 -1.51 7.60 5.16
CA PRO A 190 -2.53 7.84 6.18
C PRO A 190 -3.36 9.09 5.85
N THR A 191 -4.67 8.99 6.00
CA THR A 191 -5.56 10.11 5.73
C THR A 191 -5.38 11.19 6.78
N GLU A 192 -4.97 12.37 6.35
CA GLU A 192 -4.92 13.59 7.15
C GLU A 192 -6.01 14.54 6.67
N ILE A 193 -7.01 14.76 7.52
CA ILE A 193 -8.05 15.76 7.31
C ILE A 193 -8.11 16.68 8.53
N PRO A 194 -8.51 17.96 8.36
CA PRO A 194 -8.79 18.82 9.50
C PRO A 194 -9.83 18.19 10.43
N LEU A 195 -9.63 18.32 11.73
CA LEU A 195 -10.62 17.89 12.71
C LEU A 195 -11.92 18.70 12.53
N PRO A 196 -13.10 18.06 12.49
CA PRO A 196 -14.36 18.78 12.42
C PRO A 196 -14.61 19.56 13.71
N GLY A 197 -15.25 20.73 13.57
CA GLY A 197 -15.61 21.58 14.70
C GLY A 197 -14.58 22.64 15.06
N ASN A 198 -14.86 23.36 16.14
CA ASN A 198 -14.01 24.40 16.70
C ASN A 198 -13.04 23.81 17.72
N VAL A 199 -12.27 22.80 17.30
CA VAL A 199 -11.20 22.23 18.13
C VAL A 199 -9.96 23.10 17.94
N VAL A 200 -9.29 23.45 19.04
CA VAL A 200 -7.98 24.14 19.01
C VAL A 200 -7.03 23.38 18.08
N ASP A 201 -6.17 24.10 17.36
CA ASP A 201 -5.14 23.51 16.49
C ASP A 201 -4.21 22.59 17.30
N LEU A 202 -4.61 21.32 17.37
CA LEU A 202 -4.02 20.30 18.21
C LEU A 202 -2.95 19.60 17.36
N PRO A 203 -1.68 19.59 17.80
CA PRO A 203 -0.62 18.97 17.02
C PRO A 203 -0.94 17.52 16.67
N HIS A 204 -0.89 17.22 15.37
CA HIS A 204 -1.06 15.86 14.88
C HIS A 204 0.21 15.05 15.17
N LEU A 205 0.04 13.90 15.81
CA LEU A 205 1.07 12.88 15.89
C LEU A 205 0.83 11.88 14.76
N ASP A 206 1.75 11.87 13.80
CA ASP A 206 1.70 11.07 12.58
C ASP A 206 1.45 9.57 12.87
N LEU A 207 0.54 8.97 12.11
CA LEU A 207 0.12 7.57 12.29
C LEU A 207 1.30 6.61 12.12
N ASP A 208 2.19 6.87 11.18
CA ASP A 208 3.35 6.00 10.92
C ASP A 208 4.30 5.98 12.12
N THR A 209 4.54 7.15 12.73
CA THR A 209 5.31 7.27 13.97
C THR A 209 4.69 6.46 15.10
N CYS A 210 3.36 6.43 15.20
CA CYS A 210 2.64 5.72 16.26
C CYS A 210 2.60 4.20 16.07
N LEU A 211 2.74 3.72 14.84
CA LEU A 211 2.79 2.30 14.51
C LEU A 211 4.16 1.66 14.80
N SER A 212 5.22 2.46 14.92
CA SER A 212 6.55 2.01 15.38
C SER A 212 6.70 2.23 16.89
N PRO A 213 6.79 1.17 17.72
CA PRO A 213 7.09 1.30 19.14
C PRO A 213 8.39 2.11 19.39
N THR A 214 9.42 1.89 18.57
CA THR A 214 10.71 2.59 18.70
C THR A 214 10.58 4.09 18.42
N TYR A 215 9.90 4.49 17.36
CA TYR A 215 9.73 5.90 17.01
C TYR A 215 8.77 6.62 17.94
N LEU A 216 7.68 5.94 18.35
CA LEU A 216 6.75 6.46 19.33
C LEU A 216 7.43 6.74 20.67
N LYS A 217 8.22 5.79 21.18
CA LYS A 217 9.00 5.94 22.42
C LYS A 217 9.96 7.13 22.33
N ARG A 218 10.77 7.19 21.26
CA ARG A 218 11.70 8.31 21.04
C ARG A 218 10.99 9.66 21.01
N LYS A 219 9.79 9.73 20.45
CA LYS A 219 9.02 10.97 20.31
C LYS A 219 8.39 11.43 21.63
N LEU A 220 7.84 10.52 22.43
CA LEU A 220 7.02 10.87 23.59
C LEU A 220 7.76 10.82 24.94
N THR A 221 8.74 9.93 25.12
CA THR A 221 9.48 9.78 26.40
C THR A 221 10.19 11.07 26.84
N PRO A 222 10.77 11.90 25.95
CA PRO A 222 11.41 13.16 26.38
C PRO A 222 10.43 14.24 26.88
N LEU A 223 9.13 14.06 26.68
CA LEU A 223 8.11 15.03 27.08
C LEU A 223 7.69 14.83 28.54
N GLY A 224 7.20 15.89 29.19
CA GLY A 224 6.54 15.80 30.50
C GLY A 224 5.16 15.12 30.43
N PRO A 225 4.27 15.33 31.42
CA PRO A 225 2.94 14.75 31.43
C PRO A 225 2.21 15.00 30.11
N THR A 226 1.75 13.93 29.46
CA THR A 226 1.25 13.97 28.09
C THR A 226 -0.09 13.26 27.98
N THR A 227 -1.07 13.90 27.36
CA THR A 227 -2.34 13.29 26.96
C THR A 227 -2.41 13.19 25.44
N VAL A 228 -2.68 11.99 24.92
CA VAL A 228 -2.81 11.73 23.48
C VAL A 228 -4.23 11.26 23.19
N SER A 229 -4.92 11.91 22.25
CA SER A 229 -6.21 11.47 21.76
C SER A 229 -6.05 10.63 20.49
N VAL A 230 -6.64 9.43 20.45
CA VAL A 230 -6.61 8.51 19.30
C VAL A 230 -8.02 8.41 18.74
N ILE A 231 -8.19 8.75 17.46
CA ILE A 231 -9.46 8.67 16.74
C ILE A 231 -9.44 7.46 15.80
N GLY A 232 -10.43 6.58 15.95
CA GLY A 232 -10.64 5.43 15.08
C GLY A 232 -10.58 4.09 15.80
N ALA A 233 -11.04 3.04 15.12
CA ALA A 233 -11.17 1.68 15.64
C ALA A 233 -10.67 0.61 14.66
N SER A 234 -9.91 1.04 13.64
CA SER A 234 -9.33 0.18 12.60
C SER A 234 -8.15 -0.62 13.15
N HIS A 235 -7.63 -1.58 12.37
CA HIS A 235 -6.45 -2.35 12.75
C HIS A 235 -5.26 -1.48 13.17
N SER A 236 -4.97 -0.41 12.42
CA SER A 236 -3.92 0.55 12.78
C SER A 236 -4.22 1.27 14.10
N ALA A 237 -5.49 1.65 14.36
CA ALA A 237 -5.88 2.28 15.61
C ALA A 237 -5.61 1.38 16.82
N ILE A 238 -5.96 0.10 16.72
CA ILE A 238 -5.75 -0.88 17.79
C ILE A 238 -4.26 -1.09 18.07
N LEU A 239 -3.43 -1.17 17.02
CA LEU A 239 -1.97 -1.27 17.18
C LEU A 239 -1.37 -0.02 17.82
N VAL A 240 -1.85 1.17 17.47
CA VAL A 240 -1.45 2.43 18.12
C VAL A 240 -1.82 2.43 19.60
N LEU A 241 -3.05 2.04 19.95
CA LEU A 241 -3.48 1.94 21.35
C LEU A 241 -2.62 0.95 22.14
N ARG A 242 -2.29 -0.20 21.53
CA ARG A 242 -1.38 -1.20 22.13
C ARG A 242 0.01 -0.63 22.37
N ASN A 243 0.55 0.10 21.39
CA ASN A 243 1.88 0.72 21.50
C ASN A 243 1.90 1.82 22.56
N LEU A 244 0.88 2.68 22.61
CA LEU A 244 0.74 3.73 23.63
C LEU A 244 0.57 3.14 25.04
N TYR A 245 -0.24 2.08 25.19
CA TYR A 245 -0.37 1.37 26.47
C TYR A 245 0.96 0.78 26.93
N ASN A 246 1.68 0.09 26.05
CA ASN A 246 2.98 -0.51 26.39
C ASN A 246 3.99 0.57 26.78
N LEU A 247 4.03 1.68 26.05
CA LEU A 247 4.86 2.84 26.38
C LEU A 247 4.48 3.42 27.74
N ALA A 248 3.20 3.64 28.00
CA ALA A 248 2.71 4.21 29.24
C ALA A 248 3.06 3.33 30.45
N ARG A 249 2.88 2.01 30.31
CA ARG A 249 3.15 1.05 31.38
C ARG A 249 4.64 0.92 31.72
N LEU A 250 5.52 0.99 30.72
CA LEU A 250 6.94 0.64 30.88
C LEU A 250 7.86 1.85 31.04
N ASP A 251 7.70 2.86 30.19
CA ASP A 251 8.69 3.93 30.05
C ASP A 251 8.12 5.35 30.27
N LYS A 252 6.79 5.51 30.25
CA LYS A 252 6.12 6.82 30.36
C LYS A 252 4.81 6.76 31.19
N PRO A 253 4.87 6.54 32.51
CA PRO A 253 3.66 6.35 33.35
C PRO A 253 2.76 7.59 33.45
N ASP A 254 3.25 8.77 33.07
CA ASP A 254 2.51 10.03 32.98
C ASP A 254 1.82 10.24 31.61
N LEU A 255 1.86 9.24 30.72
CA LEU A 255 1.10 9.21 29.47
C LEU A 255 -0.35 8.77 29.74
N LYS A 256 -1.30 9.60 29.32
CA LYS A 256 -2.73 9.27 29.28
C LYS A 256 -3.23 9.23 27.84
N VAL A 257 -4.13 8.31 27.56
CA VAL A 257 -4.69 8.11 26.22
C VAL A 257 -6.19 8.29 26.28
N ARG A 258 -6.76 9.07 25.38
CA ARG A 258 -8.21 9.13 25.15
C ARG A 258 -8.51 8.44 23.83
N TRP A 259 -9.29 7.39 23.85
CA TRP A 259 -9.65 6.66 22.64
C TRP A 259 -11.08 7.02 22.21
N LEU A 260 -11.21 7.73 21.09
CA LEU A 260 -12.48 8.14 20.53
C LEU A 260 -12.90 7.17 19.41
N THR A 261 -14.02 6.49 19.59
CA THR A 261 -14.56 5.53 18.62
C THR A 261 -16.04 5.76 18.34
N ARG A 262 -16.43 5.58 17.07
CA ARG A 262 -17.82 5.80 16.60
C ARG A 262 -18.64 4.53 16.39
N HIS A 263 -18.05 3.36 16.63
CA HIS A 263 -18.69 2.06 16.47
C HIS A 263 -17.98 1.01 17.34
N ALA A 264 -18.71 -0.05 17.65
CA ALA A 264 -18.13 -1.26 18.24
C ALA A 264 -17.07 -1.86 17.32
N LEU A 265 -16.07 -2.51 17.91
CA LEU A 265 -15.02 -3.19 17.16
C LEU A 265 -15.59 -4.28 16.27
N ARG A 266 -15.02 -4.42 15.08
CA ARG A 266 -15.43 -5.42 14.09
C ARG A 266 -14.30 -6.38 13.86
N TYR A 267 -14.59 -7.66 13.95
CA TYR A 267 -13.61 -8.73 13.75
C TYR A 267 -13.84 -9.41 12.40
N ALA A 268 -12.75 -9.95 11.86
CA ALA A 268 -12.85 -10.89 10.76
C ALA A 268 -13.33 -12.25 11.31
N GLU A 269 -14.26 -12.88 10.60
CA GLU A 269 -14.85 -14.16 11.01
C GLU A 269 -14.51 -15.20 9.94
N PHE A 270 -13.86 -16.29 10.35
CA PHE A 270 -13.45 -17.37 9.45
C PHE A 270 -14.66 -18.26 9.16
N MET A 271 -15.05 -18.30 7.90
CA MET A 271 -16.16 -19.11 7.38
C MET A 271 -15.58 -20.31 6.61
N ASP A 272 -16.45 -21.18 6.10
CA ASP A 272 -16.02 -22.28 5.24
C ASP A 272 -15.51 -21.76 3.89
N GLY A 273 -14.18 -21.72 3.71
CA GLY A 273 -13.51 -21.30 2.47
C GLY A 273 -13.41 -19.79 2.23
N TRP A 274 -13.92 -18.92 3.12
CA TRP A 274 -13.83 -17.46 3.01
C TRP A 274 -13.81 -16.77 4.38
N ILE A 275 -13.63 -15.44 4.39
CA ILE A 275 -13.54 -14.65 5.63
C ILE A 275 -14.53 -13.49 5.53
N LEU A 276 -15.45 -13.39 6.49
CA LEU A 276 -16.35 -12.24 6.62
C LEU A 276 -15.55 -11.05 7.18
N ARG A 277 -15.72 -9.86 6.55
CA ARG A 277 -14.92 -8.65 6.83
C ARG A 277 -13.42 -8.90 6.67
N ASP A 278 -13.04 -9.56 5.57
CA ASP A 278 -11.67 -9.93 5.27
C ASP A 278 -10.74 -8.70 5.14
N ASN A 279 -11.27 -7.56 4.71
CA ASN A 279 -10.48 -6.34 4.51
C ASN A 279 -10.68 -5.29 5.61
N THR A 280 -11.83 -5.32 6.28
CA THR A 280 -12.21 -4.29 7.25
C THR A 280 -12.21 -4.78 8.70
N GLY A 281 -12.23 -6.09 8.94
CA GLY A 281 -12.25 -6.69 10.27
C GLY A 281 -10.86 -6.82 10.89
N LEU A 282 -10.80 -6.70 12.22
CA LEU A 282 -9.60 -6.98 13.01
C LEU A 282 -9.21 -8.46 12.90
N LYS A 283 -7.90 -8.71 12.78
CA LYS A 283 -7.27 -10.03 12.63
C LYS A 283 -5.98 -10.14 13.44
N GLY A 284 -5.50 -11.37 13.59
CA GLY A 284 -4.21 -11.69 14.20
C GLY A 284 -4.08 -11.10 15.60
N GLU A 285 -2.87 -10.68 15.95
CA GLU A 285 -2.56 -10.15 17.29
C GLU A 285 -3.41 -8.93 17.68
N ALA A 286 -3.77 -8.05 16.73
CA ALA A 286 -4.58 -6.88 17.06
C ALA A 286 -5.99 -7.30 17.48
N ALA A 287 -6.59 -8.29 16.81
CA ALA A 287 -7.89 -8.83 17.20
C ALA A 287 -7.83 -9.48 18.59
N THR A 288 -6.82 -10.32 18.83
CA THR A 288 -6.63 -10.98 20.13
C THR A 288 -6.43 -9.96 21.25
N TRP A 289 -5.58 -8.95 21.02
CA TRP A 289 -5.33 -7.91 22.00
C TRP A 289 -6.58 -7.05 22.27
N ALA A 290 -7.34 -6.69 21.24
CA ALA A 290 -8.59 -5.94 21.39
C ALA A 290 -9.65 -6.71 22.18
N LYS A 291 -9.88 -8.00 21.89
CA LYS A 291 -10.84 -8.83 22.64
C LYS A 291 -10.50 -8.92 24.13
N ASN A 292 -9.21 -9.05 24.43
CA ASN A 292 -8.74 -9.19 25.80
C ASN A 292 -8.73 -7.88 26.59
N ASN A 293 -8.74 -6.72 25.92
CA ASN A 293 -8.47 -5.45 26.60
C ASN A 293 -9.47 -4.33 26.32
N LEU A 294 -10.11 -4.29 25.16
CA LEU A 294 -10.88 -3.13 24.68
C LEU A 294 -12.38 -3.40 24.56
N GLU A 295 -12.81 -4.66 24.51
CA GLU A 295 -14.24 -5.00 24.54
C GLU A 295 -14.90 -4.56 25.85
N PRO A 296 -16.15 -4.10 25.86
CA PRO A 296 -16.80 -3.53 27.06
C PRO A 296 -16.73 -4.41 28.32
N GLU A 297 -16.83 -5.73 28.15
CA GLU A 297 -16.77 -6.68 29.27
C GLU A 297 -15.34 -6.85 29.80
N SER A 298 -14.35 -6.87 28.91
CA SER A 298 -12.94 -7.03 29.25
C SER A 298 -12.31 -5.72 29.76
N PHE A 299 -12.70 -4.58 29.18
CA PHE A 299 -12.08 -3.27 29.41
C PHE A 299 -12.17 -2.85 30.88
N LYS A 300 -13.31 -3.09 31.55
CA LYS A 300 -13.53 -2.72 32.96
C LYS A 300 -12.52 -3.36 33.93
N THR A 301 -11.98 -4.52 33.59
CA THR A 301 -11.04 -5.27 34.44
C THR A 301 -9.62 -5.31 33.87
N SER A 302 -9.44 -4.93 32.60
CA SER A 302 -8.13 -4.85 31.96
C SER A 302 -7.27 -3.74 32.56
N ASP A 303 -5.99 -4.04 32.74
CA ASP A 303 -4.97 -3.06 33.13
C ASP A 303 -4.87 -1.86 32.16
N VAL A 304 -5.30 -2.04 30.90
CA VAL A 304 -5.36 -0.99 29.88
C VAL A 304 -6.25 0.18 30.30
N SER A 305 -7.33 -0.07 31.04
CA SER A 305 -8.26 0.97 31.51
C SER A 305 -7.64 1.98 32.48
N LYS A 306 -6.46 1.69 33.06
CA LYS A 306 -5.73 2.64 33.92
C LYS A 306 -5.03 3.75 33.12
N TYR A 307 -4.79 3.51 31.83
CA TYR A 307 -4.02 4.37 30.94
C TYR A 307 -4.86 4.94 29.80
N ILE A 308 -5.89 4.21 29.36
CA ILE A 308 -6.76 4.57 28.25
C ILE A 308 -8.17 4.85 28.76
N ASP A 309 -8.72 6.00 28.41
CA ASP A 309 -10.13 6.36 28.59
C ASP A 309 -10.87 6.13 27.27
N ALA A 310 -11.80 5.17 27.23
CA ALA A 310 -12.60 4.88 26.05
C ALA A 310 -13.82 5.82 25.97
N ILE A 311 -13.96 6.52 24.85
CA ILE A 311 -14.99 7.52 24.58
C ILE A 311 -15.73 7.09 23.31
N SER A 312 -16.97 6.62 23.49
CA SER A 312 -17.83 6.24 22.37
C SER A 312 -18.74 7.39 21.97
N TYR A 313 -18.95 7.58 20.68
CA TYR A 313 -19.89 8.56 20.13
C TYR A 313 -20.62 8.00 18.91
N GLU A 314 -21.71 8.63 18.49
CA GLU A 314 -22.46 8.20 17.31
C GLU A 314 -21.90 8.82 16.03
N LYS A 315 -22.00 8.09 14.91
CA LYS A 315 -21.66 8.63 13.60
C LYS A 315 -22.50 9.89 13.32
N GLY A 316 -21.86 10.97 12.90
CA GLY A 316 -22.48 12.28 12.71
C GLY A 316 -22.31 13.23 13.91
N GLN A 317 -21.89 12.71 15.07
CA GLN A 317 -21.62 13.50 16.28
C GLN A 317 -20.12 13.82 16.44
N GLU A 318 -19.29 13.61 15.40
CA GLU A 318 -17.84 13.87 15.44
C GLU A 318 -17.55 15.28 15.97
N LYS A 319 -18.22 16.31 15.44
CA LYS A 319 -18.02 17.71 15.84
C LYS A 319 -18.24 17.89 17.36
N THR A 320 -19.41 17.53 17.85
CA THR A 320 -19.78 17.70 19.26
C THR A 320 -18.86 16.89 20.18
N SER A 321 -18.57 15.64 19.82
CA SER A 321 -17.69 14.77 20.60
C SER A 321 -16.26 15.31 20.66
N PHE A 322 -15.74 15.79 19.54
CA PHE A 322 -14.36 16.27 19.47
C PHE A 322 -14.19 17.60 20.21
N GLU A 323 -15.14 18.53 20.08
CA GLU A 323 -15.16 19.78 20.85
C GLU A 323 -15.25 19.53 22.36
N GLN A 324 -15.94 18.47 22.79
CA GLN A 324 -16.05 18.10 24.20
C GLN A 324 -14.80 17.40 24.75
N HIS A 325 -14.19 16.49 23.99
CA HIS A 325 -13.23 15.53 24.53
C HIS A 325 -11.78 15.74 24.11
N LEU A 326 -11.52 16.44 23.00
CA LEU A 326 -10.15 16.75 22.58
C LEU A 326 -9.47 17.85 23.40
N PRO A 327 -10.15 18.89 23.92
CA PRO A 327 -9.51 19.90 24.74
C PRO A 327 -8.67 19.32 25.90
N GLY A 328 -7.48 19.88 26.10
CA GLY A 328 -6.50 19.39 27.09
C GLY A 328 -5.64 18.21 26.63
N SER A 329 -5.82 17.71 25.40
CA SER A 329 -4.85 16.82 24.77
C SER A 329 -3.60 17.60 24.35
N ASN A 330 -2.44 16.94 24.34
CA ASN A 330 -1.21 17.47 23.76
C ASN A 330 -1.07 17.09 22.28
N PHE A 331 -1.59 15.91 21.90
CA PHE A 331 -1.57 15.42 20.53
C PHE A 331 -2.87 14.73 20.15
N VAL A 332 -3.13 14.69 18.84
CA VAL A 332 -4.16 13.85 18.23
C VAL A 332 -3.56 12.89 17.19
N ILE A 333 -4.06 11.66 17.16
CA ILE A 333 -3.72 10.65 16.15
C ILE A 333 -5.01 10.30 15.41
N GLN A 334 -5.01 10.41 14.09
CA GLN A 334 -6.12 9.97 13.24
C GLN A 334 -5.77 8.64 12.58
N ALA A 335 -6.43 7.55 13.01
CA ALA A 335 -6.31 6.22 12.43
C ALA A 335 -7.56 5.85 11.62
N ILE A 336 -7.92 6.76 10.70
CA ILE A 336 -9.24 6.80 10.01
C ILE A 336 -9.23 6.29 8.58
N GLY A 337 -8.09 5.78 8.10
CA GLY A 337 -7.96 5.23 6.75
C GLY A 337 -6.72 5.74 6.03
N TYR A 338 -6.65 5.42 4.75
CA TYR A 338 -5.57 5.81 3.86
C TYR A 338 -6.15 6.52 2.64
N THR A 339 -5.48 7.57 2.20
CA THR A 339 -5.79 8.32 0.98
C THR A 339 -4.74 7.97 -0.07
N ARG A 340 -5.19 7.72 -1.29
CA ARG A 340 -4.33 7.46 -2.44
C ARG A 340 -3.32 8.60 -2.64
N ASP A 341 -2.07 8.23 -2.91
CA ASP A 341 -1.01 9.19 -3.24
C ASP A 341 -1.24 9.81 -4.63
N PRO A 342 -0.73 11.04 -4.86
CA PRO A 342 -0.88 11.72 -6.15
C PRO A 342 -0.42 10.85 -7.33
N ILE A 343 -1.11 11.00 -8.46
CA ILE A 343 -0.72 10.39 -9.73
C ILE A 343 -0.18 11.46 -10.69
N PRO A 344 0.52 11.08 -11.75
CA PRO A 344 0.90 12.01 -12.81
C PRO A 344 -0.34 12.70 -13.39
N SER A 345 -0.20 13.93 -13.87
CA SER A 345 -1.24 14.57 -14.70
C SER A 345 -1.43 13.75 -15.97
N LEU A 346 -2.65 13.29 -16.22
CA LEU A 346 -3.01 12.49 -17.38
C LEU A 346 -3.71 13.37 -18.41
N ASN A 347 -3.22 13.32 -19.64
CA ASN A 347 -3.68 14.17 -20.74
C ASN A 347 -3.94 13.33 -21.99
N THR A 348 -4.96 13.69 -22.76
CA THR A 348 -5.25 13.18 -24.10
C THR A 348 -5.41 14.37 -25.06
N SER A 349 -5.66 14.12 -26.34
CA SER A 349 -6.06 15.21 -27.27
C SER A 349 -7.40 15.85 -26.89
N ALA A 350 -8.27 15.10 -26.21
CA ALA A 350 -9.63 15.51 -25.90
C ALA A 350 -9.82 16.08 -24.47
N ALA A 351 -8.89 15.84 -23.56
CA ALA A 351 -8.96 16.32 -22.18
C ALA A 351 -7.57 16.50 -21.56
N LYS A 352 -7.43 17.53 -20.72
CA LYS A 352 -6.23 17.81 -19.93
C LYS A 352 -6.55 17.67 -18.44
N ASP A 353 -5.53 17.32 -17.64
CA ASP A 353 -5.63 17.09 -16.19
C ASP A 353 -6.81 16.18 -15.81
N ILE A 354 -6.86 15.02 -16.48
CA ILE A 354 -7.93 14.04 -16.34
C ILE A 354 -8.01 13.56 -14.89
N THR A 355 -9.21 13.61 -14.31
CA THR A 355 -9.56 12.88 -13.09
C THR A 355 -10.08 11.50 -13.46
N PRO A 356 -9.29 10.42 -13.29
CA PRO A 356 -9.68 9.10 -13.74
C PRO A 356 -10.61 8.39 -12.74
N TYR A 357 -11.54 7.60 -13.27
CA TYR A 357 -12.46 6.72 -12.55
C TYR A 357 -11.98 5.28 -12.71
N PHE A 358 -11.61 4.63 -11.61
CA PHE A 358 -11.06 3.29 -11.65
C PHE A 358 -12.16 2.21 -11.78
N GLU A 359 -12.00 1.31 -12.74
CA GLU A 359 -12.82 0.12 -12.91
C GLU A 359 -12.23 -1.03 -12.07
N HIS A 360 -12.69 -1.12 -10.83
CA HIS A 360 -12.22 -2.07 -9.81
C HIS A 360 -12.30 -3.56 -10.16
N ASP A 361 -12.98 -3.93 -11.24
CA ASP A 361 -13.14 -5.29 -11.76
C ASP A 361 -12.18 -5.62 -12.90
N LYS A 362 -11.57 -4.61 -13.53
CA LYS A 362 -10.72 -4.74 -14.73
C LYS A 362 -9.31 -4.18 -14.55
N GLY A 363 -9.08 -3.34 -13.55
CA GLY A 363 -7.80 -2.65 -13.40
C GLY A 363 -7.59 -1.53 -14.42
N THR A 364 -8.64 -1.05 -15.08
CA THR A 364 -8.63 0.01 -16.10
C THR A 364 -9.19 1.33 -15.56
N PHE A 365 -9.09 2.40 -16.34
CA PHE A 365 -9.67 3.69 -16.00
C PHE A 365 -10.65 4.16 -17.06
N ARG A 366 -11.65 4.92 -16.61
CA ARG A 366 -12.51 5.75 -17.45
C ARG A 366 -12.32 7.22 -17.11
N TYR A 367 -12.73 8.11 -18.00
CA TYR A 367 -12.74 9.54 -17.74
C TYR A 367 -13.91 10.22 -18.41
N VAL A 368 -14.20 11.43 -17.95
CA VAL A 368 -15.22 12.30 -18.53
C VAL A 368 -14.60 13.05 -19.70
N GLN A 369 -15.12 12.84 -20.90
CA GLN A 369 -14.70 13.57 -22.09
C GLN A 369 -15.60 14.81 -22.27
N GLN A 370 -15.01 15.99 -22.47
CA GLN A 370 -15.78 17.16 -22.90
C GLN A 370 -16.16 16.97 -24.37
N SER A 371 -17.46 17.08 -24.69
CA SER A 371 -17.88 17.15 -26.07
C SER A 371 -17.57 18.54 -26.66
N LYS A 372 -17.38 18.60 -27.99
CA LYS A 372 -17.25 19.87 -28.73
C LYS A 372 -18.49 20.78 -28.61
N SER A 373 -19.62 20.26 -28.11
CA SER A 373 -20.86 21.01 -27.88
C SER A 373 -21.03 21.49 -26.43
N GLY A 374 -20.04 21.31 -25.55
CA GLY A 374 -20.07 21.78 -24.15
C GLY A 374 -20.93 20.92 -23.22
N LEU A 375 -21.55 19.84 -23.71
CA LEU A 375 -22.19 18.84 -22.88
C LEU A 375 -21.12 17.84 -22.39
N VAL A 376 -21.10 17.60 -21.08
CA VAL A 376 -20.30 16.53 -20.47
C VAL A 376 -20.71 15.20 -21.09
N GLY A 377 -19.79 14.52 -21.78
CA GLY A 377 -20.05 13.19 -22.35
C GLY A 377 -20.11 12.12 -21.27
N ASP A 378 -20.74 10.98 -21.61
CA ASP A 378 -20.66 9.75 -20.82
C ASP A 378 -19.19 9.39 -20.54
N LEU A 379 -18.95 8.62 -19.46
CA LEU A 379 -17.62 8.09 -19.18
C LEU A 379 -17.09 7.31 -20.40
N VAL A 380 -15.86 7.54 -20.81
CA VAL A 380 -15.18 6.78 -21.86
C VAL A 380 -13.93 6.12 -21.30
N THR A 381 -13.46 5.03 -21.90
CA THR A 381 -12.23 4.36 -21.47
C THR A 381 -11.03 5.28 -21.64
N LEU A 382 -10.18 5.35 -20.63
CA LEU A 382 -8.88 6.00 -20.71
C LEU A 382 -7.89 5.01 -21.36
N PRO A 383 -7.37 5.29 -22.56
CA PRO A 383 -6.62 4.30 -23.33
C PRO A 383 -5.34 3.83 -22.62
N HIS A 384 -5.15 2.51 -22.53
CA HIS A 384 -3.90 1.87 -22.08
C HIS A 384 -3.35 2.34 -20.72
N VAL A 385 -4.21 2.86 -19.83
CA VAL A 385 -3.86 3.18 -18.44
C VAL A 385 -4.45 2.13 -17.51
N TYR A 386 -3.61 1.63 -16.60
CA TYR A 386 -3.94 0.54 -15.70
C TYR A 386 -3.54 0.86 -14.27
N GLY A 387 -4.21 0.27 -13.29
CA GLY A 387 -4.00 0.55 -11.88
C GLY A 387 -3.95 -0.71 -11.03
N ALA A 388 -3.06 -0.73 -10.04
CA ALA A 388 -3.02 -1.80 -9.05
C ALA A 388 -2.60 -1.30 -7.65
N GLY A 389 -2.87 -2.13 -6.64
CA GLY A 389 -2.41 -1.91 -5.27
C GLY A 389 -3.42 -1.21 -4.37
N ILE A 390 -2.96 -0.71 -3.23
CA ILE A 390 -3.81 0.02 -2.27
C ILE A 390 -4.42 1.31 -2.85
N ALA A 391 -3.75 1.90 -3.84
CA ALA A 391 -4.27 3.04 -4.60
C ALA A 391 -5.48 2.64 -5.46
N TRP A 392 -5.46 1.42 -5.99
CA TRP A 392 -6.38 0.91 -7.00
C TRP A 392 -6.78 -0.54 -6.71
N PRO A 393 -7.45 -0.79 -5.57
CA PRO A 393 -7.73 -2.15 -5.10
C PRO A 393 -8.87 -2.78 -5.88
N GLU A 394 -8.87 -4.10 -6.01
CA GLU A 394 -10.02 -4.84 -6.53
C GLU A 394 -11.23 -4.67 -5.61
N ARG A 395 -12.42 -4.56 -6.20
CA ARG A 395 -13.69 -4.61 -5.45
C ARG A 395 -14.15 -6.06 -5.39
N VAL A 396 -14.36 -6.55 -4.17
CA VAL A 396 -14.83 -7.92 -3.92
C VAL A 396 -16.17 -7.88 -3.20
N THR A 397 -17.01 -8.87 -3.49
CA THR A 397 -18.31 -9.06 -2.83
C THR A 397 -18.29 -10.42 -2.15
N ASP A 398 -18.57 -10.44 -0.85
CA ASP A 398 -18.65 -11.70 -0.10
C ASP A 398 -19.99 -12.43 -0.34
N PRO A 399 -20.13 -13.70 0.07
CA PRO A 399 -21.37 -14.47 -0.10
C PRO A 399 -22.62 -13.86 0.56
N TYR A 400 -22.47 -12.89 1.46
CA TYR A 400 -23.57 -12.14 2.07
C TYR A 400 -23.89 -10.83 1.34
N GLY A 401 -23.21 -10.54 0.23
CA GLY A 401 -23.40 -9.32 -0.54
C GLY A 401 -22.68 -8.10 0.02
N ASN A 402 -21.83 -8.25 1.03
CA ASN A 402 -21.03 -7.12 1.51
C ASN A 402 -19.90 -6.83 0.51
N VAL A 403 -19.71 -5.56 0.22
CA VAL A 403 -18.68 -5.09 -0.72
C VAL A 403 -17.48 -4.55 0.06
N GLU A 404 -16.30 -5.04 -0.28
CA GLU A 404 -15.01 -4.59 0.28
C GLU A 404 -14.01 -4.28 -0.83
N LEU A 405 -12.95 -3.54 -0.46
CA LEU A 405 -11.79 -3.32 -1.32
C LEU A 405 -10.64 -4.23 -0.88
N ALA A 406 -10.14 -5.04 -1.81
CA ALA A 406 -9.16 -6.07 -1.57
C ALA A 406 -7.74 -5.48 -1.47
N VAL A 407 -7.26 -5.27 -0.23
CA VAL A 407 -5.93 -4.69 0.04
C VAL A 407 -5.04 -5.71 0.73
N GLY A 408 -3.91 -6.02 0.09
CA GLY A 408 -2.89 -6.94 0.61
C GLY A 408 -2.11 -7.64 -0.51
N PHE A 409 -0.97 -8.22 -0.15
CA PHE A 409 -0.02 -8.84 -1.10
C PHE A 409 -0.67 -9.85 -2.04
N GLY A 410 -1.21 -10.94 -1.49
CA GLY A 410 -1.86 -11.97 -2.30
C GLY A 410 -3.09 -11.48 -3.05
N LYS A 411 -3.74 -10.41 -2.58
CA LYS A 411 -4.89 -9.78 -3.24
C LYS A 411 -4.45 -9.00 -4.47
N PHE A 412 -3.38 -8.21 -4.37
CA PHE A 412 -2.77 -7.53 -5.52
C PHE A 412 -2.32 -8.53 -6.58
N GLN A 413 -1.63 -9.60 -6.17
CA GLN A 413 -1.19 -10.64 -7.09
C GLN A 413 -2.36 -11.33 -7.80
N ARG A 414 -3.44 -11.66 -7.08
CA ARG A 414 -4.64 -12.28 -7.65
C ARG A 414 -5.33 -11.36 -8.66
N ALA A 415 -5.53 -10.09 -8.30
CA ALA A 415 -6.16 -9.11 -9.16
C ALA A 415 -5.34 -8.88 -10.43
N VAL A 416 -4.04 -8.61 -10.30
CA VAL A 416 -3.16 -8.34 -11.45
C VAL A 416 -3.01 -9.57 -12.34
N LYS A 417 -2.89 -10.79 -11.80
CA LYS A 417 -2.88 -12.01 -12.62
C LYS A 417 -4.11 -12.14 -13.51
N ARG A 418 -5.28 -11.69 -13.03
CA ARG A 418 -6.54 -11.74 -13.79
C ARG A 418 -6.66 -10.58 -14.77
N TRP A 419 -6.24 -9.38 -14.40
CA TRP A 419 -6.40 -8.16 -15.21
C TRP A 419 -5.33 -8.01 -16.29
N CYS A 420 -4.07 -8.31 -15.93
CA CYS A 420 -2.92 -8.08 -16.79
C CYS A 420 -3.10 -8.69 -18.19
N PRO A 421 -3.63 -9.91 -18.39
CA PRO A 421 -3.94 -10.47 -19.73
C PRO A 421 -4.68 -9.53 -20.70
N ASP A 422 -5.56 -8.69 -20.18
CA ASP A 422 -6.38 -7.75 -20.96
C ASP A 422 -5.76 -6.35 -21.05
N TRP A 423 -4.61 -6.12 -20.41
CA TRP A 423 -3.85 -4.88 -20.54
C TRP A 423 -3.10 -4.88 -21.87
N ASN A 424 -3.80 -4.50 -22.94
CA ASN A 424 -3.28 -4.42 -24.30
C ASN A 424 -3.23 -2.99 -24.81
#